data_AF-A0A9D5Z0G1-F1
#
_entry.id   AF-A0A9D5Z0G1-F1
#
_cell.length_a   1.000
_cell.length_b   1.000
_cell.length_c   1.000
_cell.angle_alpha   90.00
_cell.angle_beta   90.00
_cell.angle_gamma   90.00
#
_symmetry.space_group_name_H-M   'P 1'
#
loop_
_entity.id
_entity.type
_entity.pdbx_description
1 polymer ?
#
loop_
_entity_poly.entity_id
_entity_poly.type
_entity_poly.pdbx_seq_one_letter_code
_entity_poly.pdbx_strand_id
1 'polypeptide(L)'
;MISWDLALALREAGVRWRPASGDRFRLLRTGASGDLFTVSDMTIEPHEFDTGVVLGFNGTTEWALDSVAIEDALWHPLEPQLRALLGGTFRWLRRFVEDDDVAAYLVEIEVGGRPLAFRAYDPADAYGEALLHLVAASSDGSPGASPPRRGVTS
;
A
#
# COMPACT_ATOMS: atom_id res chain seq x y z
N MET A 1 5.27 8.09 4.79
CA MET A 1 3.99 7.77 4.11
C MET A 1 4.28 7.64 2.64
N ILE A 2 3.70 6.65 1.97
CA ILE A 2 3.88 6.48 0.53
C ILE A 2 3.36 7.71 -0.22
N SER A 3 4.14 8.15 -1.20
CA SER A 3 3.82 9.24 -2.10
C SER A 3 2.58 8.94 -2.94
N TRP A 4 1.90 10.01 -3.38
CA TRP A 4 0.72 9.90 -4.24
C TRP A 4 1.02 9.17 -5.55
N ASP A 5 2.10 9.56 -6.22
CA ASP A 5 2.45 9.02 -7.53
C ASP A 5 2.75 7.52 -7.44
N LEU A 6 3.42 7.08 -6.39
CA LEU A 6 3.73 5.66 -6.18
C LEU A 6 2.50 4.85 -5.78
N ALA A 7 1.62 5.41 -4.94
CA ALA A 7 0.33 4.79 -4.64
C ALA A 7 -0.53 4.61 -5.92
N LEU A 8 -0.53 5.61 -6.80
CA LEU A 8 -1.22 5.55 -8.08
C LEU A 8 -0.59 4.49 -8.99
N ALA A 9 0.74 4.45 -9.10
CA ALA A 9 1.45 3.45 -9.89
C ALA A 9 1.17 2.02 -9.42
N LEU A 10 1.12 1.77 -8.10
CA LEU A 10 0.76 0.45 -7.55
C LEU A 10 -0.67 0.05 -7.93
N ARG A 11 -1.62 0.98 -7.87
CA ARG A 11 -3.01 0.74 -8.29
C ARG A 11 -3.09 0.42 -9.78
N GLU A 12 -2.40 1.18 -10.61
CA GLU A 12 -2.35 0.98 -12.08
C GLU A 12 -1.67 -0.33 -12.47
N ALA A 13 -0.63 -0.73 -11.72
CA ALA A 13 0.01 -2.04 -11.84
C ALA A 13 -0.90 -3.20 -11.37
N GLY A 14 -2.09 -2.90 -10.86
CA GLY A 14 -3.13 -3.89 -10.54
C GLY A 14 -3.10 -4.39 -9.10
N VAL A 15 -2.35 -3.76 -8.19
CA VAL A 15 -2.40 -4.09 -6.77
C VAL A 15 -3.83 -3.90 -6.25
N ARG A 16 -4.45 -4.99 -5.80
CA ARG A 16 -5.80 -4.99 -5.24
C ARG A 16 -5.72 -4.80 -3.73
N TRP A 17 -6.44 -3.81 -3.23
CA TRP A 17 -6.52 -3.53 -1.81
C TRP A 17 -7.84 -4.02 -1.23
N ARG A 18 -7.78 -4.63 -0.04
CA ARG A 18 -8.96 -5.00 0.75
C ARG A 18 -8.99 -4.11 2.00
N PRO A 19 -9.98 -3.20 2.13
CA PRO A 19 -10.01 -2.26 3.25
C PRO A 19 -10.04 -2.98 4.60
N ALA A 20 -9.26 -2.48 5.55
CA ALA A 20 -9.23 -2.89 6.94
C ALA A 20 -9.06 -1.68 7.86
N SER A 21 -9.45 -1.84 9.13
CA SER A 21 -9.25 -0.84 10.17
C SER A 21 -7.77 -0.43 10.25
N GLY A 22 -7.52 0.87 10.31
CA GLY A 22 -6.19 1.49 10.27
C GLY A 22 -5.68 1.81 8.86
N ASP A 23 -6.32 1.35 7.79
CA ASP A 23 -5.95 1.70 6.41
C ASP A 23 -6.14 3.18 6.14
N ARG A 24 -5.28 3.74 5.31
CA ARG A 24 -5.34 5.16 4.93
C ARG A 24 -5.62 5.29 3.44
N PHE A 25 -6.39 6.30 3.07
CA PHE A 25 -6.66 6.61 1.67
C PHE A 25 -6.91 8.10 1.46
N ARG A 26 -6.75 8.55 0.22
CA ARG A 26 -7.18 9.87 -0.25
C ARG A 26 -8.23 9.69 -1.33
N LEU A 27 -9.06 10.70 -1.55
CA LEU A 27 -10.01 10.69 -2.66
C LEU A 27 -9.30 11.04 -3.97
N LEU A 28 -9.52 10.26 -5.03
CA LEU A 28 -8.94 10.51 -6.35
C LEU A 28 -9.28 11.89 -6.89
N ARG A 29 -10.53 12.31 -6.70
CA ARG A 29 -11.06 13.61 -7.15
C ARG A 29 -10.29 14.80 -6.55
N THR A 30 -9.76 14.67 -5.33
CA THR A 30 -9.02 15.75 -4.66
C THR A 30 -7.52 15.74 -4.96
N GLY A 31 -7.00 14.66 -5.55
CA GLY A 31 -5.60 14.54 -5.92
C GLY A 31 -4.64 14.50 -4.73
N ALA A 32 -3.36 14.72 -5.04
CA ALA A 32 -2.25 14.64 -4.09
C ALA A 32 -2.36 15.60 -2.90
N SER A 33 -3.07 16.72 -3.03
CA SER A 33 -3.27 17.72 -1.96
C SER A 33 -4.52 17.48 -1.12
N GLY A 34 -5.32 16.46 -1.41
CA GLY A 34 -6.55 16.15 -0.68
C GLY A 34 -6.32 15.62 0.73
N ASP A 35 -7.41 15.53 1.50
CA ASP A 35 -7.37 15.00 2.86
C ASP A 35 -7.05 13.51 2.90
N LEU A 36 -6.30 13.11 3.94
CA LEU A 36 -5.97 11.71 4.22
C LEU A 36 -6.98 11.15 5.22
N PHE A 37 -7.82 10.24 4.75
CA PHE A 37 -8.80 9.52 5.54
C PHE A 37 -8.17 8.26 6.13
N THR A 38 -8.63 7.86 7.32
CA THR A 38 -8.29 6.58 7.94
C THR A 38 -9.56 5.77 8.13
N VAL A 39 -9.54 4.50 7.73
CA VAL A 39 -10.61 3.54 8.00
C VAL A 39 -10.54 3.20 9.48
N SER A 40 -11.64 3.42 10.21
CA SER A 40 -11.72 3.13 11.63
C SER A 40 -12.97 2.32 11.92
N ASP A 41 -12.85 1.36 12.83
CA ASP A 41 -14.03 0.66 13.37
C ASP A 41 -14.80 1.61 14.28
N MET A 42 -16.07 1.86 13.98
CA MET A 42 -16.95 2.57 14.91
C MET A 42 -17.28 1.63 16.08
N THR A 43 -16.69 1.90 17.25
CA THR A 43 -16.91 1.09 18.47
C THR A 43 -17.73 1.87 19.49
N ILE A 44 -18.71 1.19 20.09
CA ILE A 44 -19.54 1.71 21.18
C ILE A 44 -18.93 1.22 22.50
N GLU A 45 -18.59 2.14 23.40
CA GLU A 45 -17.97 1.82 24.70
C GLU A 45 -18.85 2.33 25.86
N PRO A 46 -19.37 1.44 26.73
CA PRO A 46 -20.10 1.84 27.92
C PRO A 46 -19.13 2.42 28.97
N HIS A 47 -19.41 3.63 29.42
CA HIS A 47 -18.75 4.30 30.52
C HIS A 47 -19.69 4.32 31.72
N GLU A 48 -19.29 3.66 32.81
CA GLU A 48 -20.05 3.67 34.05
C GLU A 48 -19.66 4.88 34.90
N PHE A 49 -20.65 5.67 35.30
CA PHE A 49 -20.51 6.76 36.25
C PHE A 49 -21.42 6.50 37.45
N ASP A 50 -21.14 7.15 38.59
CA ASP A 50 -21.99 7.09 39.79
C ASP A 50 -23.44 7.54 39.52
N THR A 51 -23.66 8.25 38.41
CA THR A 51 -24.97 8.75 37.94
C THR A 51 -25.64 7.88 36.88
N GLY A 52 -24.98 6.84 36.36
CA GLY A 52 -25.51 5.92 35.33
C GLY A 52 -24.50 5.52 34.26
N VAL A 53 -24.95 4.71 33.29
CA VAL A 53 -24.13 4.25 32.15
C VAL A 53 -24.30 5.19 30.96
N VAL A 54 -23.19 5.74 30.46
CA VAL A 54 -23.15 6.55 29.23
C VAL A 54 -22.47 5.75 28.13
N LEU A 55 -23.12 5.63 26.97
CA LEU A 55 -22.50 5.01 25.81
C LEU A 55 -21.66 6.07 25.07
N GLY A 56 -20.34 5.90 25.11
CA GLY A 56 -19.39 6.67 24.32
C GLY A 56 -19.27 6.08 22.92
N PHE A 57 -19.22 6.95 21.92
CA PHE A 57 -18.93 6.58 20.53
C PHE A 57 -17.51 7.05 20.21
N ASN A 58 -16.59 6.12 19.91
CA ASN A 58 -15.26 6.48 19.42
C ASN A 58 -15.37 6.89 17.95
N GLY A 59 -15.75 8.15 17.72
CA GLY A 59 -15.88 8.76 16.41
C GLY A 59 -16.45 10.17 16.54
N THR A 60 -15.61 11.19 16.39
CA THR A 60 -16.09 12.57 16.24
C THR A 60 -16.81 12.69 14.90
N THR A 61 -18.05 13.17 14.93
CA THR A 61 -18.88 13.38 13.73
C THR A 61 -18.38 14.52 12.83
N GLU A 62 -17.32 15.22 13.22
CA GLU A 62 -16.91 16.49 12.60
C GLU A 62 -16.21 16.31 11.24
N TRP A 63 -15.70 15.11 10.92
CA TRP A 63 -15.04 14.81 9.63
C TRP A 63 -15.28 13.37 9.17
N ALA A 64 -16.50 12.87 9.30
CA ALA A 64 -16.89 11.57 8.77
C ALA A 64 -17.33 11.69 7.30
N LEU A 65 -16.86 10.78 6.45
CA LEU A 65 -17.36 10.64 5.09
C LEU A 65 -18.50 9.60 5.10
N ASP A 66 -19.71 10.01 4.72
CA ASP A 66 -20.90 9.15 4.82
C ASP A 66 -20.78 7.88 3.96
N SER A 67 -20.26 8.01 2.73
CA SER A 67 -19.96 6.87 1.85
C SER A 67 -18.95 7.25 0.77
N VAL A 68 -18.15 6.26 0.34
CA VAL A 68 -17.20 6.38 -0.76
C VAL A 68 -17.16 5.06 -1.53
N ALA A 69 -17.13 5.15 -2.86
CA ALA A 69 -16.90 3.97 -3.70
C ALA A 69 -15.42 3.58 -3.64
N ILE A 70 -15.10 2.28 -3.59
CA ILE A 70 -13.71 1.81 -3.46
C ILE A 70 -12.86 2.29 -4.66
N GLU A 71 -13.47 2.39 -5.83
CA GLU A 71 -12.86 2.90 -7.05
C GLU A 71 -12.50 4.38 -7.01
N ASP A 72 -13.11 5.17 -6.12
CA ASP A 72 -12.82 6.59 -5.90
C ASP A 72 -11.71 6.82 -4.85
N ALA A 73 -11.31 5.76 -4.14
CA ALA A 73 -10.27 5.79 -3.12
C ALA A 73 -8.90 5.40 -3.70
N LEU A 74 -7.90 6.22 -3.41
CA LEU A 74 -6.50 5.86 -3.58
C LEU A 74 -5.92 5.47 -2.22
N TRP A 75 -5.63 4.19 -2.04
CA TRP A 75 -5.03 3.67 -0.82
C TRP A 75 -3.60 4.18 -0.66
N HIS A 76 -3.25 4.58 0.56
CA HIS A 76 -1.89 4.94 0.99
C HIS A 76 -1.41 3.92 2.03
N PRO A 77 -0.96 2.72 1.59
CA PRO A 77 -0.46 1.68 2.48
C PRO A 77 0.62 2.18 3.44
N LEU A 78 0.54 1.69 4.67
CA LEU A 78 1.60 1.84 5.66
C LEU A 78 2.78 0.91 5.35
N GLU A 79 3.95 1.27 5.88
CA GLU A 79 5.17 0.48 5.72
C GLU A 79 4.97 -1.02 6.08
N PRO A 80 4.37 -1.39 7.23
CA PRO A 80 4.16 -2.81 7.56
C PRO A 80 3.30 -3.55 6.55
N GLN A 81 2.36 -2.85 5.91
CA GLN A 81 1.44 -3.45 4.94
C GLN A 81 2.13 -3.67 3.59
N LEU A 82 2.93 -2.71 3.14
CA LEU A 82 3.78 -2.88 1.94
C LEU A 82 4.80 -4.00 2.14
N ARG A 83 5.44 -4.05 3.31
CA ARG A 83 6.34 -5.15 3.69
C ARG A 83 5.62 -6.51 3.63
N ALA A 84 4.39 -6.59 4.14
CA ALA A 84 3.60 -7.81 4.06
C ALA A 84 3.32 -8.23 2.61
N LEU A 85 3.07 -7.28 1.71
CA LEU A 85 2.86 -7.55 0.28
C LEU A 85 4.11 -8.04 -0.46
N LEU A 86 5.31 -7.62 -0.04
CA LEU A 86 6.56 -8.18 -0.56
C LEU A 86 6.76 -9.65 -0.17
N GLY A 87 6.14 -10.09 0.93
CA GLY A 87 6.17 -11.48 1.39
C GLY A 87 7.59 -12.05 1.49
N GLY A 88 7.78 -13.26 0.98
CA GLY A 88 9.05 -13.99 1.06
C GLY A 88 10.21 -13.41 0.24
N THR A 89 9.94 -12.41 -0.62
CA THR A 89 10.98 -11.71 -1.39
C THR A 89 11.73 -10.69 -0.54
N PHE A 90 11.11 -10.16 0.51
CA PHE A 90 11.73 -9.16 1.36
C PHE A 90 12.95 -9.72 2.10
N ARG A 91 14.04 -8.95 2.13
CA ARG A 91 15.27 -9.31 2.85
C ARG A 91 15.50 -8.40 4.05
N TRP A 92 15.66 -7.11 3.83
CA TRP A 92 15.91 -6.15 4.91
C TRP A 92 15.59 -4.71 4.49
N LEU A 93 15.44 -3.87 5.51
CA LEU A 93 15.41 -2.41 5.40
C LEU A 93 16.64 -1.88 6.13
N ARG A 94 17.35 -0.97 5.50
CA ARG A 94 18.43 -0.21 6.13
C ARG A 94 18.08 1.26 6.10
N ARG A 95 18.07 1.88 7.27
CA ARG A 95 18.12 3.34 7.39
C ARG A 95 19.59 3.78 7.41
N PHE A 96 19.90 4.85 6.70
CA PHE A 96 21.21 5.49 6.70
C PHE A 96 21.04 7.01 6.61
N VAL A 97 22.14 7.73 6.75
CA VAL A 97 22.19 9.18 6.63
C VAL A 97 23.08 9.52 5.44
N GLU A 98 22.61 10.48 4.65
CA GLU A 98 23.30 10.98 3.48
C GLU A 98 24.18 12.19 3.81
N ASP A 99 24.86 12.69 2.78
CA ASP A 99 25.41 14.04 2.83
C ASP A 99 24.28 15.03 3.18
N ASP A 100 24.59 16.07 3.97
CA ASP A 100 23.64 17.04 4.53
C ASP A 100 22.69 16.50 5.63
N ASP A 101 23.05 15.43 6.34
CA ASP A 101 22.31 14.87 7.50
C ASP A 101 20.87 14.42 7.18
N VAL A 102 20.58 14.16 5.90
CA VAL A 102 19.26 13.71 5.45
C VAL A 102 19.12 12.20 5.64
N ALA A 103 18.07 11.76 6.33
CA ALA A 103 17.79 10.34 6.50
C ALA A 103 17.28 9.73 5.18
N ALA A 104 17.84 8.58 4.80
CA ALA A 104 17.41 7.78 3.66
C ALA A 104 17.22 6.31 4.04
N TYR A 105 16.48 5.60 3.19
CA TYR A 105 16.08 4.21 3.40
C TYR A 105 16.38 3.38 2.17
N LEU A 106 16.86 2.16 2.39
CA LEU A 106 17.13 1.17 1.36
C LEU A 106 16.40 -0.13 1.71
N VAL A 107 15.49 -0.56 0.85
CA VAL A 107 14.81 -1.86 0.93
C VAL A 107 15.48 -2.81 -0.05
N GLU A 108 15.90 -3.98 0.44
CA GLU A 108 16.37 -5.07 -0.41
C GLU A 108 15.30 -6.16 -0.50
N ILE A 109 15.06 -6.62 -1.73
CA ILE A 109 14.28 -7.81 -2.05
C ILE A 109 15.12 -8.78 -2.86
N GLU A 110 14.71 -10.04 -2.90
CA GLU A 110 15.30 -11.05 -3.77
C GLU A 110 14.23 -11.66 -4.68
N VAL A 111 14.48 -11.61 -5.99
CA VAL A 111 13.59 -12.14 -7.01
C VAL A 111 14.39 -13.06 -7.91
N GLY A 112 13.98 -14.34 -8.00
CA GLY A 112 14.70 -15.34 -8.79
C GLY A 112 16.17 -15.54 -8.38
N GLY A 113 16.47 -15.42 -7.08
CA GLY A 113 17.83 -15.53 -6.54
C GLY A 113 18.73 -14.32 -6.81
N ARG A 114 18.17 -13.22 -7.34
CA ARG A 114 18.90 -11.97 -7.59
C ARG A 114 18.48 -10.90 -6.58
N PRO A 115 19.42 -10.31 -5.82
CA PRO A 115 19.11 -9.19 -4.94
C PRO A 115 18.86 -7.91 -5.76
N LEU A 116 17.84 -7.16 -5.36
CA LEU A 116 17.47 -5.87 -5.91
C LEU A 116 17.24 -4.89 -4.76
N ALA A 117 17.73 -3.66 -4.89
CA ALA A 117 17.66 -2.67 -3.82
C ALA A 117 17.00 -1.37 -4.29
N PHE A 118 16.08 -0.84 -3.48
CA PHE A 118 15.24 0.31 -3.78
C PHE A 118 15.40 1.35 -2.69
N ARG A 119 15.66 2.59 -3.10
CA ARG A 119 16.02 3.68 -2.20
C ARG A 119 14.99 4.79 -2.24
N ALA A 120 14.67 5.34 -1.08
CA ALA A 120 13.85 6.54 -0.95
C ALA A 120 14.14 7.31 0.34
N TYR A 121 13.61 8.53 0.45
CA TYR A 121 13.68 9.36 1.66
C TYR A 121 12.58 9.03 2.68
N ASP A 122 11.52 8.36 2.26
CA ASP A 122 10.51 7.77 3.13
C ASP A 122 10.59 6.23 3.05
N PRO A 123 10.51 5.50 4.16
CA PRO A 123 10.56 4.04 4.12
C PRO A 123 9.40 3.46 3.31
N ALA A 124 8.21 4.05 3.37
CA ALA A 124 7.05 3.55 2.63
C ALA A 124 7.25 3.70 1.11
N ASP A 125 7.95 4.73 0.65
CA ASP A 125 8.31 4.85 -0.76
C ASP A 125 9.33 3.79 -1.18
N ALA A 126 10.36 3.52 -0.37
CA ALA A 126 11.33 2.46 -0.68
C ALA A 126 10.66 1.08 -0.78
N TYR A 127 9.67 0.82 0.08
CA TYR A 127 8.83 -0.37 0.01
C TYR A 127 7.90 -0.39 -1.20
N GLY A 128 7.28 0.75 -1.52
CA GLY A 128 6.38 0.88 -2.67
C GLY A 128 7.09 0.65 -4.00
N GLU A 129 8.30 1.18 -4.17
CA GLU A 129 9.14 0.96 -5.36
C GLU A 129 9.51 -0.51 -5.54
N ALA A 130 9.94 -1.16 -4.44
CA ALA A 130 10.23 -2.59 -4.45
C ALA A 130 9.01 -3.43 -4.84
N LEU A 131 7.83 -3.07 -4.31
CA LEU A 131 6.58 -3.78 -4.60
C LEU A 131 6.14 -3.56 -6.05
N LEU A 132 6.25 -2.33 -6.56
CA LEU A 132 5.92 -2.01 -7.95
C LEU A 132 6.76 -2.84 -8.92
N HIS A 133 8.07 -2.95 -8.66
CA HIS A 133 8.96 -3.78 -9.45
C HIS A 133 8.54 -5.26 -9.43
N LEU A 134 8.20 -5.79 -8.24
CA LEU A 134 7.76 -7.18 -8.09
C LEU A 134 6.48 -7.47 -8.89
N VAL A 135 5.50 -6.57 -8.84
CA VAL A 135 4.22 -6.71 -9.55
C VAL A 135 4.42 -6.62 -11.06
N ALA A 136 5.24 -5.67 -11.54
CA ALA A 136 5.59 -5.54 -12.95
C ALA A 136 6.28 -6.82 -13.48
N ALA A 137 7.28 -7.32 -12.75
CA ALA A 137 7.99 -8.55 -13.12
C ALA A 137 7.09 -9.79 -13.17
N SER A 138 6.06 -9.86 -12.30
CA SER A 138 5.08 -10.96 -12.31
C SER A 138 4.11 -10.89 -13.49
N SER A 139 3.84 -9.69 -13.99
CA SER A 139 2.92 -9.46 -15.12
C SER A 139 3.58 -9.77 -16.46
N ASP A 140 4.87 -9.44 -16.61
CA ASP A 140 5.66 -9.74 -17.80
C ASP A 140 6.03 -11.24 -17.93
N GLY A 141 5.98 -11.97 -16.81
CA GLY A 141 6.37 -13.37 -16.71
C GLY A 141 5.33 -14.41 -17.15
N SER A 142 4.15 -14.02 -17.65
CA SER A 142 3.15 -14.97 -18.17
C SER A 142 3.47 -15.38 -19.61
N PRO A 143 3.99 -16.60 -19.88
CA PRO A 143 4.14 -17.08 -21.24
C PRO A 143 2.80 -17.66 -21.67
N GLY A 144 2.09 -16.97 -22.56
CA GLY A 144 1.00 -17.56 -23.33
C GLY A 144 1.54 -18.71 -24.19
N ALA A 145 1.54 -19.93 -23.64
CA ALA A 145 1.96 -21.13 -24.35
C ALA A 145 0.85 -21.62 -25.30
N SER A 146 1.09 -21.47 -26.60
CA SER A 146 0.70 -22.47 -27.60
C SER A 146 1.66 -22.39 -28.79
N PRO A 147 2.50 -23.41 -29.04
CA PRO A 147 3.25 -23.46 -30.28
C PRO A 147 2.31 -23.79 -31.45
N PRO A 148 2.58 -23.29 -32.67
CA PRO A 148 1.79 -23.66 -33.84
C PRO A 148 1.95 -25.15 -34.13
N ARG A 149 0.81 -25.86 -34.26
CA ARG A 149 0.80 -27.23 -34.77
C ARG A 149 1.41 -27.23 -36.18
N ARG A 150 2.58 -27.86 -36.34
CA ARG A 150 3.13 -28.18 -37.65
C ARG A 150 2.19 -29.17 -38.34
N GLY A 151 1.49 -28.69 -39.36
CA GLY A 151 0.79 -29.56 -40.32
C GLY A 151 1.83 -30.35 -41.11
N VAL A 152 1.76 -31.68 -40.98
CA VAL A 152 2.46 -32.63 -41.87
C VAL A 152 1.83 -32.52 -43.25
N THR A 153 2.66 -32.19 -44.24
CA THR A 153 2.38 -32.44 -45.66
C THR A 153 2.49 -33.94 -45.94
N SER A 154 1.47 -34.53 -46.54
CA SER A 154 1.57 -35.73 -47.37
C SER A 154 0.62 -35.59 -48.54
#